data_AF-A0A2B7YEP0-F1
#
_entry.id   AF-A0A2B7YEP0-F1
#
_cell.length_a   1.000
_cell.length_b   1.000
_cell.length_c   1.000
_cell.angle_alpha   90.00
_cell.angle_beta   90.00
_cell.angle_gamma   90.00
#
_symmetry.space_group_name_H-M   'P 1'
#
loop_
_entity.id
_entity.type
_entity.pdbx_description
1 polymer ?
#
loop_
_entity_poly.entity_id
_entity_poly.type
_entity_poly.pdbx_seq_one_letter_code
_entity_poly.pdbx_strand_id
1 'polypeptide(L)'
;MENKKEQQELKNKEFLEKLENKNISNVIFKPEGLGALEFDLMMTGKDFKTIDRPFRIERVSTDTFFKLLSKKEELTTGKELLTNFIAQPIEARDIEFFNMDQEALETVVTVITEFQQTPFLFIKNFEENKGN
;
A
#
# COMPACT_ATOMS: atom_id res chain seq x y z
N MET A 1 -11.94 0.89 28.10
CA MET A 1 -10.71 1.17 27.33
C MET A 1 -10.14 -0.11 26.67
N GLU A 2 -10.36 -1.30 27.22
CA GLU A 2 -9.91 -2.59 26.61
C GLU A 2 -10.44 -2.85 25.20
N ASN A 3 -11.72 -2.55 24.94
CA ASN A 3 -12.40 -2.87 23.68
C ASN A 3 -11.82 -2.17 22.42
N LYS A 4 -11.11 -1.03 22.57
CA LYS A 4 -10.56 -0.28 21.41
C LYS A 4 -9.24 -0.85 20.91
N LYS A 5 -8.39 -1.35 21.82
CA LYS A 5 -7.09 -1.92 21.46
C LYS A 5 -7.24 -3.28 20.78
N GLU A 6 -8.16 -4.10 21.29
CA GLU A 6 -8.49 -5.40 20.71
C GLU A 6 -9.11 -5.27 19.31
N GLN A 7 -10.00 -4.29 19.09
CA GLN A 7 -10.54 -4.00 17.74
C GLN A 7 -9.46 -3.54 16.77
N GLN A 8 -8.45 -2.81 17.25
CA GLN A 8 -7.34 -2.36 16.42
C GLN A 8 -6.44 -3.52 16.00
N GLU A 9 -6.10 -4.39 16.96
CA GLU A 9 -5.31 -5.60 16.73
C GLU A 9 -6.03 -6.56 15.78
N LEU A 10 -7.35 -6.73 15.91
CA LEU A 10 -8.16 -7.54 15.02
C LEU A 10 -8.14 -7.02 13.58
N LYS A 11 -8.37 -5.71 13.36
CA LYS A 11 -8.35 -5.16 12.01
C LYS A 11 -6.95 -5.20 11.39
N ASN A 12 -5.89 -5.02 12.20
CA ASN A 12 -4.52 -5.19 11.72
C ASN A 12 -4.27 -6.62 11.25
N LYS A 13 -4.78 -7.61 12.00
CA LYS A 13 -4.72 -9.02 11.61
C LYS A 13 -5.49 -9.26 10.31
N GLU A 14 -6.72 -8.78 10.19
CA GLU A 14 -7.53 -8.89 8.96
C GLU A 14 -6.84 -8.26 7.73
N PHE A 15 -6.14 -7.15 7.92
CA PHE A 15 -5.36 -6.53 6.85
C PHE A 15 -4.15 -7.37 6.47
N LEU A 16 -3.39 -7.87 7.45
CA LEU A 16 -2.26 -8.75 7.19
C LEU A 16 -2.71 -10.05 6.50
N GLU A 17 -3.86 -10.61 6.88
CA GLU A 17 -4.48 -11.76 6.22
C GLU A 17 -4.87 -11.47 4.76
N LYS A 18 -5.31 -10.24 4.44
CA LYS A 18 -5.56 -9.85 3.04
C LYS A 18 -4.27 -9.80 2.24
N LEU A 19 -3.16 -9.46 2.88
CA LEU A 19 -1.83 -9.42 2.30
C LEU A 19 -1.16 -10.81 2.23
N GLU A 20 -1.62 -11.78 3.04
CA GLU A 20 -1.18 -13.17 2.94
C GLU A 20 -1.46 -13.70 1.53
N ASN A 21 -0.51 -14.44 0.97
CA ASN A 21 -0.52 -15.01 -0.39
C ASN A 21 -0.21 -14.02 -1.54
N LYS A 22 0.20 -12.78 -1.27
CA LYS A 22 0.55 -11.80 -2.34
C LYS A 22 2.05 -11.70 -2.64
N ASN A 23 2.85 -12.76 -2.53
CA ASN A 23 4.31 -12.70 -2.77
C ASN A 23 5.04 -11.59 -1.99
N ILE A 24 4.49 -11.16 -0.85
CA ILE A 24 5.05 -10.13 0.01
C ILE A 24 5.43 -10.70 1.37
N SER A 25 6.48 -10.14 1.96
CA SER A 25 6.97 -10.50 3.28
C SER A 25 7.45 -9.26 4.05
N ASN A 26 7.88 -9.44 5.30
CA ASN A 26 8.45 -8.37 6.14
C ASN A 26 7.60 -7.09 6.22
N VAL A 27 6.27 -7.27 6.29
CA VAL A 27 5.32 -6.15 6.32
C VAL A 27 5.43 -5.37 7.63
N ILE A 28 5.81 -4.10 7.54
CA ILE A 28 6.00 -3.18 8.66
C ILE A 28 5.22 -1.91 8.41
N PHE A 29 4.37 -1.53 9.35
CA PHE A 29 3.67 -0.26 9.32
C PHE A 29 4.47 0.85 10.02
N LYS A 30 4.45 2.06 9.44
CA LYS A 30 5.01 3.28 10.04
C LYS A 30 3.91 4.34 10.22
N PRO A 31 3.63 4.81 11.45
CA PRO A 31 2.58 5.79 11.74
C PRO A 31 2.96 7.24 11.37
N GLU A 32 4.05 7.47 10.66
CA GLU A 32 4.53 8.80 10.30
C GLU A 32 3.76 9.39 9.11
N GLY A 33 3.62 10.72 9.07
CA GLY A 33 2.86 11.41 8.03
C GLY A 33 1.39 10.95 7.98
N LEU A 34 0.91 10.59 6.78
CA LEU A 34 -0.41 9.98 6.57
C LEU A 34 -0.41 8.46 6.79
N GLY A 35 0.75 7.88 7.13
CA GLY A 35 1.00 6.45 7.24
C GLY A 35 1.84 5.92 6.07
N ALA A 36 2.78 5.05 6.37
CA ALA A 36 3.57 4.30 5.40
C ALA A 36 3.55 2.80 5.67
N LEU A 37 3.74 2.02 4.62
CA LEU A 37 3.86 0.56 4.68
C LEU A 37 5.18 0.16 3.99
N GLU A 38 6.02 -0.54 4.74
CA GLU A 38 7.24 -1.17 4.25
C GLU A 38 6.99 -2.66 4.11
N PHE A 39 7.48 -3.27 3.04
CA PHE A 39 7.35 -4.72 2.79
C PHE A 39 8.39 -5.14 1.76
N ASP A 40 8.74 -6.41 1.76
CA ASP A 40 9.53 -7.00 0.67
C ASP A 40 8.58 -7.67 -0.33
N LEU A 41 8.78 -7.42 -1.61
CA LEU A 41 8.06 -8.05 -2.71
C LEU A 41 8.99 -9.00 -3.45
N MET A 42 8.60 -10.26 -3.54
CA MET A 42 9.27 -11.22 -4.39
C MET A 42 8.93 -10.92 -5.85
N MET A 43 9.93 -10.57 -6.64
CA MET A 43 9.73 -10.21 -8.04
C MET A 43 10.92 -10.60 -8.93
N THR A 44 10.65 -10.77 -10.21
CA THR A 44 11.63 -11.13 -11.24
C THR A 44 12.23 -9.87 -11.87
N GLY A 45 13.54 -9.71 -11.72
CA GLY A 45 14.30 -8.59 -12.28
C GLY A 45 14.67 -8.78 -13.76
N LYS A 46 15.30 -7.74 -14.34
CA LYS A 46 15.82 -7.76 -15.72
C LYS A 46 16.89 -8.83 -15.98
N ASP A 47 17.53 -9.33 -14.92
CA ASP A 47 18.50 -10.42 -14.97
C ASP A 47 17.84 -11.82 -14.87
N PHE A 48 16.51 -11.88 -14.97
CA PHE A 48 15.70 -13.11 -14.88
C PHE A 48 15.85 -13.82 -13.52
N LYS A 49 16.28 -13.10 -12.49
CA LYS A 49 16.34 -13.62 -11.12
C LYS A 49 15.15 -13.12 -10.33
N THR A 50 14.52 -14.05 -9.63
CA THR A 50 13.49 -13.77 -8.63
C THR A 50 14.18 -13.46 -7.31
N ILE A 51 13.97 -12.25 -6.81
CA ILE A 51 14.54 -11.77 -5.55
C ILE A 51 13.49 -11.01 -4.74
N ASP A 52 13.62 -11.04 -3.43
CA ASP A 52 12.88 -10.14 -2.54
C ASP A 52 13.43 -8.73 -2.69
N ARG A 53 12.55 -7.79 -3.00
CA ARG A 53 12.90 -6.39 -3.20
C ARG A 53 12.15 -5.52 -2.19
N PRO A 54 12.84 -4.63 -1.46
CA PRO A 54 12.18 -3.77 -0.48
C PRO A 54 11.36 -2.68 -1.16
N PHE A 55 10.14 -2.54 -0.70
CA PHE A 55 9.20 -1.49 -1.08
C PHE A 55 8.81 -0.66 0.13
N ARG A 56 8.56 0.62 -0.14
CA ARG A 56 7.91 1.54 0.78
C ARG A 56 6.83 2.28 0.03
N ILE A 57 5.60 2.18 0.51
CA ILE A 57 4.47 2.98 0.00
C ILE A 57 3.96 3.93 1.08
N GLU A 58 3.51 5.11 0.67
CA GLU A 58 3.00 6.15 1.54
C GLU A 58 1.57 6.50 1.15
N ARG A 59 0.73 6.76 2.14
CA ARG A 59 -0.64 7.20 1.88
C ARG A 59 -0.66 8.59 1.27
N VAL A 60 -1.66 8.81 0.45
CA VAL A 60 -2.00 10.13 -0.08
C VAL A 60 -3.22 10.70 0.63
N SER A 61 -3.43 12.01 0.47
CA SER A 61 -4.63 12.66 0.98
C SER A 61 -5.91 12.03 0.38
N THR A 62 -7.00 12.05 1.13
CA THR A 62 -8.30 11.55 0.67
C THR A 62 -8.74 12.20 -0.64
N ASP A 63 -8.52 13.51 -0.80
CA ASP A 63 -8.82 14.24 -2.03
C ASP A 63 -7.99 13.75 -3.22
N THR A 64 -6.70 13.50 -3.01
CA THR A 64 -5.84 12.89 -4.04
C THR A 64 -6.36 11.52 -4.43
N PHE A 65 -6.70 10.69 -3.46
CA PHE A 65 -7.20 9.34 -3.73
C PHE A 65 -8.53 9.34 -4.51
N PHE A 66 -9.49 10.20 -4.13
CA PHE A 66 -10.75 10.31 -4.87
C PHE A 66 -10.55 10.82 -6.30
N LYS A 67 -9.61 11.75 -6.52
CA LYS A 67 -9.24 12.18 -7.88
C LYS A 67 -8.72 11.02 -8.72
N LEU A 68 -7.88 10.15 -8.14
CA LEU A 68 -7.37 8.96 -8.82
C LEU A 68 -8.50 7.97 -9.18
N LEU A 69 -9.41 7.69 -8.24
CA LEU A 69 -10.54 6.77 -8.47
C LEU A 69 -11.57 7.32 -9.47
N SER A 70 -11.68 8.63 -9.62
CA SER A 70 -12.63 9.25 -10.56
C SER A 70 -12.23 9.09 -12.04
N LYS A 71 -11.02 8.60 -12.30
CA LYS A 71 -10.51 8.37 -13.66
C LYS A 71 -11.08 7.09 -14.24
N LYS A 72 -11.56 7.18 -15.48
CA LYS A 72 -12.20 6.07 -16.20
C LYS A 72 -11.21 5.10 -16.86
N GLU A 73 -9.95 5.49 -17.00
CA GLU A 73 -8.95 4.72 -17.74
C GLU A 73 -8.00 4.00 -16.77
N GLU A 74 -8.13 2.68 -16.70
CA GLU A 74 -7.47 1.80 -15.73
C GLU A 74 -5.94 1.88 -15.78
N LEU A 75 -5.35 1.92 -16.97
CA LEU A 75 -3.90 2.00 -17.15
C LEU A 75 -3.32 3.34 -16.67
N THR A 76 -4.03 4.44 -16.93
CA THR A 76 -3.66 5.77 -16.45
C THR A 76 -3.77 5.86 -14.93
N THR A 77 -4.83 5.28 -14.35
CA THR A 77 -4.98 5.17 -12.90
C THR A 77 -3.86 4.36 -12.27
N GLY A 78 -3.50 3.21 -12.84
CA GLY A 78 -2.39 2.37 -12.36
C GLY A 78 -1.06 3.12 -12.29
N LYS A 79 -0.67 3.82 -13.37
CA LYS A 79 0.56 4.64 -13.41
C LYS A 79 0.58 5.73 -12.34
N GLU A 80 -0.56 6.39 -12.12
CA GLU A 80 -0.65 7.43 -11.11
C GLU A 80 -0.64 6.87 -9.68
N LEU A 81 -1.21 5.69 -9.45
CA LEU A 81 -1.08 5.00 -8.17
C LEU A 81 0.40 4.74 -7.86
N LEU A 82 1.17 4.19 -8.80
CA LEU A 82 2.60 3.98 -8.62
C LEU A 82 3.34 5.29 -8.30
N THR A 83 3.09 6.33 -9.09
CA THR A 83 3.77 7.63 -8.97
C THR A 83 3.48 8.33 -7.63
N ASN A 84 2.24 8.24 -7.14
CA ASN A 84 1.82 8.96 -5.93
C ASN A 84 2.09 8.20 -4.64
N PHE A 85 2.08 6.86 -4.67
CA PHE A 85 2.18 6.05 -3.46
C PHE A 85 3.57 5.46 -3.23
N ILE A 86 4.34 5.12 -4.27
CA ILE A 86 5.65 4.48 -4.08
C ILE A 86 6.67 5.51 -3.62
N ALA A 87 7.17 5.36 -2.39
CA ALA A 87 8.30 6.11 -1.89
C ALA A 87 9.63 5.44 -2.28
N GLN A 88 9.70 4.11 -2.20
CA GLN A 88 10.85 3.30 -2.61
C GLN A 88 10.41 1.94 -3.19
N PRO A 89 11.18 1.37 -4.13
CA PRO A 89 12.28 2.01 -4.85
C PRO A 89 11.72 3.04 -5.84
N ILE A 90 12.45 4.14 -6.09
CA ILE A 90 11.92 5.25 -6.89
C ILE A 90 11.62 4.85 -8.34
N GLU A 91 12.37 3.88 -8.87
CA GLU A 91 12.22 3.34 -10.21
C GLU A 91 10.87 2.64 -10.39
N ALA A 92 10.30 2.06 -9.33
CA ALA A 92 9.00 1.40 -9.38
C ALA A 92 7.81 2.37 -9.54
N ARG A 93 8.05 3.69 -9.53
CA ARG A 93 7.05 4.69 -9.94
C ARG A 93 6.76 4.62 -11.44
N ASP A 94 7.69 4.08 -12.23
CA ASP A 94 7.49 3.80 -13.64
C ASP A 94 6.97 2.38 -13.81
N ILE A 95 5.90 2.21 -14.60
CA ILE A 95 5.33 0.90 -14.91
C ILE A 95 6.36 -0.02 -15.60
N GLU A 96 7.32 0.55 -16.34
CA GLU A 96 8.36 -0.22 -17.03
C GLU A 96 9.28 -1.00 -16.09
N PHE A 97 9.31 -0.62 -14.81
CA PHE A 97 10.01 -1.36 -13.77
C PHE A 97 9.50 -2.81 -13.65
N PHE A 98 8.22 -3.02 -13.96
CA PHE A 98 7.53 -4.31 -13.83
C PHE A 98 7.39 -5.05 -15.17
N ASN A 99 8.05 -4.61 -16.24
CA ASN A 99 7.91 -5.22 -17.58
C ASN A 99 8.22 -6.73 -17.63
N MET A 100 9.02 -7.24 -16.69
CA MET A 100 9.40 -8.66 -16.60
C MET A 100 8.50 -9.45 -15.65
N ASP A 101 7.65 -8.77 -14.87
CA ASP A 101 6.87 -9.37 -13.79
C ASP A 101 5.57 -8.58 -13.57
N GLN A 102 4.55 -8.90 -14.39
CA GLN A 102 3.24 -8.26 -14.32
C GLN A 102 2.50 -8.63 -13.02
N GLU A 103 2.76 -9.82 -12.46
CA GLU A 103 2.16 -10.25 -11.18
C GLU A 103 2.66 -9.36 -10.03
N ALA A 104 3.94 -8.98 -10.04
CA ALA A 104 4.49 -8.02 -9.10
C ALA A 104 3.83 -6.63 -9.22
N LEU A 105 3.51 -6.17 -10.43
CA LEU A 105 2.77 -4.92 -10.64
C LEU A 105 1.36 -4.98 -10.04
N GLU A 106 0.60 -6.02 -10.38
CA GLU A 106 -0.77 -6.23 -9.89
C GLU A 106 -0.80 -6.33 -8.36
N THR A 107 0.19 -7.02 -7.80
CA THR A 107 0.41 -7.11 -6.35
C THR A 107 0.59 -5.73 -5.73
N VAL A 108 1.54 -4.92 -6.21
CA VAL A 108 1.81 -3.59 -5.63
C VAL A 108 0.60 -2.67 -5.72
N VAL A 109 -0.10 -2.66 -6.86
CA VAL A 109 -1.33 -1.87 -7.04
C VAL A 109 -2.41 -2.30 -6.05
N THR A 110 -2.53 -3.60 -5.81
CA THR A 110 -3.50 -4.13 -4.85
C THR A 110 -3.12 -3.75 -3.42
N VAL A 111 -1.85 -3.91 -3.03
CA VAL A 111 -1.34 -3.49 -1.71
C VAL A 111 -1.60 -2.01 -1.47
N ILE A 112 -1.33 -1.15 -2.46
CA ILE A 112 -1.61 0.29 -2.40
C ILE A 112 -3.09 0.54 -2.12
N THR A 113 -3.98 -0.12 -2.87
CA THR A 113 -5.42 0.07 -2.78
C THR A 113 -5.95 -0.37 -1.43
N GLU A 114 -5.58 -1.58 -0.97
CA GLU A 114 -5.97 -2.11 0.33
C GLU A 114 -5.42 -1.25 1.48
N PHE A 115 -4.17 -0.81 1.38
CA PHE A 115 -3.55 0.05 2.38
C PHE A 115 -4.26 1.41 2.50
N GLN A 116 -4.63 2.03 1.38
CA GLN A 116 -5.36 3.29 1.38
C GLN A 116 -6.81 3.14 1.87
N GLN A 117 -7.49 2.04 1.52
CA GLN A 117 -8.88 1.76 1.89
C GLN A 117 -9.06 1.29 3.33
N THR A 118 -7.97 1.04 4.06
CA THR A 118 -8.04 0.65 5.47
C THR A 118 -7.54 1.75 6.42
N PRO A 119 -8.13 2.98 6.39
CA PRO A 119 -7.60 4.14 7.12
C PRO A 119 -7.63 3.97 8.64
N PHE A 120 -8.63 3.25 9.14
CA PHE A 120 -8.89 3.00 10.57
C PHE A 120 -7.87 2.10 11.26
N LEU A 121 -6.96 1.47 10.53
CA LEU A 121 -5.97 0.59 11.13
C LEU A 121 -4.97 1.33 12.04
N PHE A 122 -4.82 2.65 11.89
CA PHE A 122 -3.59 3.28 12.33
C PHE A 122 -3.74 4.70 12.86
N ILE A 123 -4.97 5.10 13.19
CA ILE A 123 -5.22 6.41 13.76
C ILE A 123 -5.30 6.24 15.26
N LYS A 124 -4.22 6.60 15.97
CA LYS A 124 -4.22 6.61 17.45
C LYS A 124 -5.38 7.46 18.01
N ASN A 125 -5.88 8.43 17.24
CA ASN A 125 -6.85 9.46 17.66
C ASN A 125 -8.05 9.68 16.68
N PHE A 126 -8.66 8.65 16.08
CA PHE A 126 -9.76 8.90 15.10
C PHE A 126 -11.01 9.56 15.70
N GLU A 127 -11.12 9.64 17.03
CA GLU A 127 -12.23 10.30 17.71
C GLU A 127 -11.91 11.69 18.29
N GLU A 128 -10.69 12.24 18.13
CA GLU A 128 -10.47 13.65 18.51
C GLU A 128 -11.07 14.64 17.49
N ASN A 129 -11.48 14.17 16.31
CA ASN A 129 -12.06 14.99 15.24
C ASN A 129 -13.53 14.68 14.91
N LYS A 130 -14.27 14.01 15.79
CA LYS A 130 -15.74 14.11 15.76
C LYS A 130 -16.13 15.22 16.74
N GLY A 131 -16.44 16.38 16.15
CA GLY A 131 -16.56 17.68 16.78
C GLY A 131 -17.34 17.76 18.09
N ASN A 132 -16.97 18.79 18.86
CA ASN A 132 -17.88 19.48 19.77
C ASN A 132 -19.15 19.94 19.03
#